data_AF-A0A4S3LRA9-F1
#
_entry.id   AF-A0A4S3LRA9-F1
#
_cell.length_a   1.000
_cell.length_b   1.000
_cell.length_c   1.000
_cell.angle_alpha   90.00
_cell.angle_beta   90.00
_cell.angle_gamma   90.00
#
_symmetry.space_group_name_H-M   'P 1'
#
loop_
_entity.id
_entity.type
_entity.pdbx_description
1 polymer ?
#
loop_
_entity_poly.entity_id
_entity_poly.type
_entity_poly.pdbx_seq_one_letter_code
_entity_poly.pdbx_strand_id
1 'polypeptide(L)'
;GQWVPAVINFTSLAKPDQVGSGAGGLNTLFHEGGHAAHFANIRQNAPCFSQEFPPTSMAYAETQSMFCDSLLDDADWLKRYAKNAAGESVPDELIRATIEARQPMRSFNERHILLVPYFEWQLYQWPDEKRTPEAMIALARDIETHILGVTGSPRPTLAIPHLLSMESACSYQGYLLAMMAVEQTRAFFLKRDGYLTDNPAIGPDLAKHYWTPGNSVSHDDTLRSLTGEGFNPAYLALACNQTIDAAWQDAQHTIELASTREQPEADFDLNVHIRVIDGKRILADSADGDDAMCQDFADFVEQNYPVR
;
A
#
# COMPACT_ATOMS: atom_id res chain seq x y z
N GLY A 1 28.06 3.19 19.62
CA GLY A 1 26.86 4.03 19.77
C GLY A 1 25.87 3.33 20.68
N GLN A 2 24.93 4.07 21.26
CA GLN A 2 23.74 3.47 21.88
C GLN A 2 22.72 3.17 20.78
N TRP A 3 22.08 2.01 20.83
CA TRP A 3 20.99 1.68 19.93
C TRP A 3 19.76 2.53 20.29
N VAL A 4 19.08 3.06 19.28
CA VAL A 4 17.86 3.86 19.43
C VAL A 4 16.75 3.14 18.66
N PRO A 5 15.63 2.77 19.31
CA PRO A 5 14.52 2.17 18.60
C PRO A 5 13.92 3.17 17.62
N ALA A 6 13.54 2.70 16.43
CA ALA A 6 12.68 3.47 15.55
C ALA A 6 11.30 3.63 16.22
N VAL A 7 10.70 4.82 16.09
CA VAL A 7 9.35 5.10 16.59
C VAL A 7 8.58 5.68 15.43
N ILE A 8 7.44 5.08 15.12
CA ILE A 8 6.60 5.49 14.02
C ILE A 8 5.15 5.58 14.51
N ASN A 9 4.44 6.62 14.07
CA ASN A 9 3.07 6.88 14.47
C ASN A 9 2.25 7.08 13.21
N PHE A 10 1.10 6.41 13.14
CA PHE A 10 0.19 6.51 12.01
C PHE A 10 -1.21 6.78 12.52
N THR A 11 -2.00 7.48 11.71
CA THR A 11 -3.38 7.82 12.07
C THR A 11 -4.33 7.11 11.13
N SER A 12 -5.20 6.26 11.67
CA SER A 12 -6.31 5.68 10.93
C SER A 12 -7.55 6.57 11.07
N LEU A 13 -8.28 6.76 9.96
CA LEU A 13 -9.58 7.43 9.95
C LEU A 13 -10.75 6.43 10.00
N ALA A 14 -10.47 5.16 10.30
CA ALA A 14 -11.49 4.13 10.42
C ALA A 14 -12.49 4.45 11.53
N LYS A 15 -13.78 4.36 11.21
CA LYS A 15 -14.90 4.52 12.14
C LYS A 15 -15.58 3.18 12.33
N PRO A 16 -15.44 2.49 13.48
CA PRO A 16 -15.90 1.11 13.62
C PRO A 16 -17.39 0.88 13.31
N ASP A 17 -18.23 1.91 13.45
CA ASP A 17 -19.67 1.89 13.15
C ASP A 17 -20.02 2.18 11.67
N GLN A 18 -19.04 2.50 10.82
CA GLN A 18 -19.24 2.76 9.41
C GLN A 18 -18.89 1.53 8.57
N VAL A 19 -19.86 1.02 7.80
CA VAL A 19 -19.65 -0.11 6.87
C VAL A 19 -18.46 0.18 5.94
N GLY A 20 -17.54 -0.77 5.85
CA GLY A 20 -16.33 -0.70 5.01
C GLY A 20 -15.14 0.04 5.64
N SER A 21 -15.31 0.71 6.78
CA SER A 21 -14.21 1.45 7.43
C SER A 21 -13.08 0.53 7.90
N GLY A 22 -13.40 -0.68 8.35
CA GLY A 22 -12.43 -1.68 8.79
C GLY A 22 -11.47 -2.08 7.66
N ALA A 23 -11.99 -2.23 6.44
CA ALA A 23 -11.16 -2.50 5.26
C ALA A 23 -10.21 -1.32 4.96
N GLY A 24 -10.70 -0.08 5.06
CA GLY A 24 -9.85 1.11 4.91
C GLY A 24 -8.80 1.25 6.02
N GLY A 25 -9.18 0.96 7.27
CA GLY A 25 -8.27 0.96 8.41
C GLY A 25 -7.18 -0.10 8.30
N LEU A 26 -7.55 -1.30 7.84
CA LEU A 26 -6.61 -2.39 7.59
C LEU A 26 -5.64 -2.07 6.45
N ASN A 27 -6.14 -1.47 5.36
CA ASN A 27 -5.30 -0.99 4.27
C ASN A 27 -4.28 0.05 4.75
N THR A 28 -4.72 1.00 5.59
CA THR A 28 -3.80 1.95 6.24
C THR A 28 -2.76 1.22 7.08
N LEU A 29 -3.17 0.26 7.91
CA LEU A 29 -2.23 -0.48 8.76
C LEU A 29 -1.16 -1.23 7.96
N PHE A 30 -1.53 -1.89 6.86
CA PHE A 30 -0.58 -2.62 6.03
C PHE A 30 0.35 -1.69 5.25
N HIS A 31 -0.20 -0.59 4.72
CA HIS A 31 0.58 0.42 4.00
C HIS A 31 1.68 0.99 4.92
N GLU A 32 1.25 1.51 6.07
CA GLU A 32 2.13 2.14 7.05
C GLU A 32 3.06 1.12 7.74
N GLY A 33 2.57 -0.10 7.97
CA GLY A 33 3.36 -1.22 8.44
C GLY A 33 4.48 -1.61 7.47
N GLY A 34 4.26 -1.47 6.16
CA GLY A 34 5.29 -1.66 5.14
C GLY A 34 6.39 -0.61 5.20
N HIS A 35 6.05 0.66 5.44
CA HIS A 35 7.05 1.70 5.74
C HIS A 35 7.84 1.36 7.01
N ALA A 36 7.15 0.93 8.07
CA ALA A 36 7.79 0.56 9.32
C ALA A 36 8.78 -0.60 9.14
N ALA A 37 8.38 -1.66 8.44
CA ALA A 37 9.23 -2.78 8.13
C ALA A 37 10.45 -2.35 7.29
N HIS A 38 10.26 -1.50 6.29
CA HIS A 38 11.33 -0.96 5.46
C HIS A 38 12.37 -0.21 6.29
N PHE A 39 11.97 0.88 6.97
CA PHE A 39 12.91 1.76 7.65
C PHE A 39 13.57 1.11 8.87
N ALA A 40 12.88 0.21 9.58
CA ALA A 40 13.46 -0.54 10.69
C ALA A 40 14.56 -1.53 10.25
N ASN A 41 14.55 -1.95 8.99
CA ASN A 41 15.49 -2.94 8.43
C ASN A 41 16.63 -2.32 7.60
N ILE A 42 16.72 -0.99 7.50
CA ILE A 42 17.88 -0.34 6.89
C ILE A 42 19.07 -0.42 7.85
N ARG A 43 20.18 -1.02 7.41
CA ARG A 43 21.37 -1.31 8.24
C ARG A 43 22.62 -0.54 7.83
N GLN A 44 22.45 0.68 7.35
CA GLN A 44 23.55 1.57 6.99
C GLN A 44 24.04 2.39 8.20
N ASN A 45 25.23 2.98 8.07
CA ASN A 45 25.94 3.63 9.18
C ASN A 45 25.61 5.13 9.37
N ALA A 46 24.62 5.67 8.65
CA ALA A 46 24.22 7.07 8.74
C ALA A 46 22.70 7.26 8.56
N PRO A 47 22.10 8.26 9.23
CA PRO A 47 20.65 8.53 9.13
C PRO A 47 20.16 8.85 7.72
N CYS A 48 21.01 9.44 6.86
CA CYS A 48 20.63 9.79 5.49
C CYS A 48 20.26 8.57 4.62
N PHE A 49 20.58 7.36 5.06
CA PHE A 49 20.17 6.12 4.40
C PHE A 49 18.82 5.60 4.87
N SER A 50 18.32 6.05 6.03
CA SER A 50 17.08 5.61 6.67
C SER A 50 16.25 6.82 7.10
N GLN A 51 15.81 7.60 6.12
CA GLN A 51 14.90 8.73 6.29
C GLN A 51 13.92 8.78 5.12
N GLU A 52 12.74 9.34 5.28
CA GLU A 52 11.69 9.31 4.24
C GLU A 52 11.82 10.43 3.19
N PHE A 53 12.69 11.40 3.44
CA PHE A 53 12.99 12.52 2.55
C PHE A 53 14.26 12.28 1.71
N PRO A 54 14.56 13.14 0.70
CA PRO A 54 15.75 13.00 -0.13
C PRO A 54 17.01 12.68 0.69
N PRO A 55 17.79 11.64 0.33
CA PRO A 55 17.82 11.00 -0.99
C PRO A 55 16.81 9.85 -1.22
N THR A 56 15.94 9.50 -0.27
CA THR A 56 14.88 8.50 -0.51
C THR A 56 13.91 9.05 -1.54
N SER A 57 13.75 8.33 -2.65
CA SER A 57 12.71 8.67 -3.61
C SER A 57 11.36 8.17 -3.11
N MET A 58 10.30 8.97 -3.31
CA MET A 58 8.93 8.57 -2.97
C MET A 58 8.56 7.21 -3.56
N ALA A 59 8.93 6.96 -4.83
CA ALA A 59 8.69 5.68 -5.49
C ALA A 59 9.29 4.48 -4.73
N TYR A 60 10.49 4.63 -4.19
CA TYR A 60 11.17 3.55 -3.47
C TYR A 60 10.52 3.25 -2.11
N ALA A 61 10.17 4.30 -1.36
CA ALA A 61 9.46 4.16 -0.09
C ALA A 61 8.07 3.54 -0.31
N GLU A 62 7.31 4.07 -1.26
CA GLU A 62 5.96 3.65 -1.58
C GLU A 62 5.90 2.23 -2.17
N THR A 63 6.94 1.76 -2.86
CA THR A 63 7.00 0.35 -3.30
C THR A 63 6.90 -0.62 -2.13
N GLN A 64 7.42 -0.25 -0.95
CA GLN A 64 7.41 -1.14 0.21
C GLN A 64 6.03 -1.18 0.88
N SER A 65 5.44 -0.01 1.13
CA SER A 65 4.11 0.13 1.72
C SER A 65 3.04 -0.47 0.81
N MET A 66 3.05 -0.12 -0.47
CA MET A 66 2.09 -0.60 -1.46
C MET A 66 2.26 -2.09 -1.80
N PHE A 67 3.46 -2.66 -1.63
CA PHE A 67 3.61 -4.11 -1.74
C PHE A 67 2.85 -4.82 -0.61
N CYS A 68 2.99 -4.35 0.63
CA CYS A 68 2.30 -4.92 1.78
C CYS A 68 0.77 -4.78 1.63
N ASP A 69 0.26 -3.59 1.32
CA ASP A 69 -1.19 -3.40 1.20
C ASP A 69 -1.82 -4.14 0.00
N SER A 70 -1.05 -4.43 -1.05
CA SER A 70 -1.53 -5.20 -2.21
C SER A 70 -1.98 -6.62 -1.85
N LEU A 71 -1.48 -7.18 -0.74
CA LEU A 71 -1.85 -8.51 -0.27
C LEU A 71 -3.31 -8.58 0.21
N LEU A 72 -3.87 -7.46 0.70
CA LEU A 72 -5.23 -7.43 1.26
C LEU A 72 -6.31 -7.73 0.23
N ASP A 73 -5.97 -7.60 -1.04
CA ASP A 73 -6.85 -7.86 -2.17
C ASP A 73 -6.66 -9.26 -2.77
N ASP A 74 -5.67 -10.02 -2.30
CA ASP A 74 -5.40 -11.38 -2.76
C ASP A 74 -6.44 -12.36 -2.23
N ALA A 75 -6.94 -13.22 -3.11
CA ALA A 75 -8.05 -14.11 -2.79
C ALA A 75 -7.71 -15.12 -1.69
N ASP A 76 -6.48 -15.65 -1.68
CA ASP A 76 -6.01 -16.55 -0.64
C ASP A 76 -5.78 -15.85 0.71
N TRP A 77 -5.30 -14.60 0.68
CA TRP A 77 -5.20 -13.75 1.87
C TRP A 77 -6.58 -13.52 2.49
N LEU A 78 -7.56 -13.11 1.67
CA LEU A 78 -8.95 -12.90 2.09
C LEU A 78 -9.56 -14.19 2.65
N LYS A 79 -9.33 -15.34 2.01
CA LYS A 79 -9.79 -16.63 2.53
C LYS A 79 -9.18 -16.98 3.88
N ARG A 80 -7.92 -16.63 4.10
CA ARG A 80 -7.23 -16.91 5.35
C ARG A 80 -7.71 -15.98 6.48
N TYR A 81 -7.71 -14.68 6.24
CA TYR A 81 -7.81 -13.67 7.30
C TYR A 81 -9.15 -12.96 7.40
N ALA A 82 -9.92 -12.85 6.31
CA ALA A 82 -11.24 -12.22 6.34
C ALA A 82 -12.30 -13.22 6.83
N LYS A 83 -12.34 -13.40 8.16
CA LYS A 83 -13.32 -14.25 8.85
C LYS A 83 -14.45 -13.43 9.46
N ASN A 84 -15.64 -14.01 9.52
CA ASN A 84 -16.73 -13.47 10.33
C ASN A 84 -16.59 -13.88 11.81
N ALA A 85 -17.52 -13.42 12.66
CA ALA A 85 -17.52 -13.75 14.09
C ALA A 85 -17.69 -15.25 14.41
N ALA A 86 -18.20 -16.04 13.46
CA ALA A 86 -18.29 -17.51 13.58
C ALA A 86 -17.01 -18.23 13.09
N GLY A 87 -16.00 -17.48 12.64
CA GLY A 87 -14.75 -18.03 12.09
C GLY A 87 -14.86 -18.48 10.63
N GLU A 88 -15.99 -18.21 9.96
CA GLU A 88 -16.22 -18.62 8.57
C GLU A 88 -15.49 -17.66 7.61
N SER A 89 -14.85 -18.22 6.59
CA SER A 89 -14.17 -17.44 5.55
C SER A 89 -15.15 -16.66 4.68
N VAL A 90 -14.70 -15.54 4.14
CA VAL A 90 -15.41 -14.80 3.08
C VAL A 90 -15.89 -15.74 1.94
N PRO A 91 -17.12 -15.61 1.43
CA PRO A 91 -17.61 -16.41 0.31
C PRO A 91 -16.88 -16.12 -1.01
N ASP A 92 -16.76 -17.14 -1.88
CA ASP A 92 -16.14 -17.01 -3.21
C ASP A 92 -16.85 -15.97 -4.06
N GLU A 93 -18.19 -15.93 -3.98
CA GLU A 93 -19.02 -15.00 -4.73
C GLU A 93 -18.72 -13.54 -4.38
N LEU A 94 -18.35 -13.26 -3.12
CA LEU A 94 -17.99 -11.91 -2.69
C LEU A 94 -16.59 -11.51 -3.20
N ILE A 95 -15.63 -12.43 -3.20
CA ILE A 95 -14.31 -12.20 -3.80
C ILE A 95 -14.48 -11.89 -5.30
N ARG A 96 -15.27 -12.71 -6.00
CA ARG A 96 -15.57 -12.50 -7.43
C ARG A 96 -16.25 -11.14 -7.67
N ALA A 97 -17.24 -10.78 -6.86
CA ALA A 97 -17.94 -9.49 -6.98
C ALA A 97 -16.97 -8.30 -6.79
N THR A 98 -16.02 -8.41 -5.86
CA THR A 98 -14.97 -7.40 -5.66
C THR A 98 -14.06 -7.29 -6.89
N ILE A 99 -13.66 -8.41 -7.51
CA ILE A 99 -12.88 -8.42 -8.76
C ILE A 99 -13.67 -7.77 -9.89
N GLU A 100 -14.95 -8.14 -10.06
CA GLU A 100 -15.86 -7.57 -11.07
C GLU A 100 -15.99 -6.04 -10.93
N ALA A 101 -15.99 -5.52 -9.70
CA ALA A 101 -16.07 -4.10 -9.43
C ALA A 101 -14.74 -3.35 -9.65
N ARG A 102 -13.60 -3.97 -9.31
CA ARG A 102 -12.29 -3.30 -9.27
C ARG A 102 -11.51 -3.42 -10.58
N GLN A 103 -11.51 -4.58 -11.21
CA GLN A 103 -10.65 -4.86 -12.34
C GLN A 103 -10.86 -3.89 -13.53
N PRO A 104 -12.10 -3.54 -13.92
CA PRO A 104 -12.33 -2.55 -14.98
C PRO A 104 -11.81 -1.14 -14.66
N MET A 105 -11.74 -0.80 -13.36
CA MET A 105 -11.32 0.52 -12.89
C MET A 105 -9.82 0.63 -12.69
N ARG A 106 -9.06 -0.48 -12.81
CA ARG A 106 -7.64 -0.48 -12.46
C ARG A 106 -6.82 0.50 -13.30
N SER A 107 -6.95 0.47 -14.63
CA SER A 107 -6.27 1.44 -15.51
C SER A 107 -6.71 2.88 -15.25
N PHE A 108 -7.98 3.09 -14.92
CA PHE A 108 -8.49 4.42 -14.57
C PHE A 108 -7.83 4.96 -13.30
N ASN A 109 -7.68 4.11 -12.28
CA ASN A 109 -7.04 4.47 -11.02
C ASN A 109 -5.55 4.81 -11.21
N GLU A 110 -4.81 4.03 -12.00
CA GLU A 110 -3.40 4.36 -12.31
C GLU A 110 -3.27 5.68 -13.07
N ARG A 111 -4.19 5.95 -14.02
CA ARG A 111 -4.23 7.22 -14.76
C ARG A 111 -4.61 8.40 -13.86
N HIS A 112 -5.39 8.18 -12.80
CA HIS A 112 -5.74 9.23 -11.85
C HIS A 112 -4.50 9.80 -11.15
N ILE A 113 -3.50 8.96 -10.86
CA ILE A 113 -2.22 9.40 -10.28
C ILE A 113 -1.52 10.42 -11.19
N LEU A 114 -1.64 10.29 -12.52
CA LEU A 114 -1.00 11.19 -13.49
C LEU A 114 -1.56 12.62 -13.46
N LEU A 115 -2.73 12.86 -12.88
CA LEU A 115 -3.34 14.19 -12.85
C LEU A 115 -2.45 15.22 -12.16
N VAL A 116 -1.93 14.88 -10.97
CA VAL A 116 -1.07 15.76 -10.18
C VAL A 116 0.24 16.11 -10.90
N PRO A 117 1.09 15.15 -11.33
CA PRO A 117 2.36 15.49 -11.95
C PRO A 117 2.19 16.24 -13.28
N TYR A 118 1.16 15.93 -14.08
CA TYR A 118 0.90 16.70 -15.31
C TYR A 118 0.38 18.10 -15.01
N PHE A 119 -0.42 18.27 -13.96
CA PHE A 119 -0.88 19.58 -13.50
C PHE A 119 0.28 20.44 -13.01
N GLU A 120 1.11 19.93 -12.11
CA GLU A 120 2.31 20.59 -11.62
C GLU A 120 3.26 20.95 -12.76
N TRP A 121 3.56 19.98 -13.64
CA TRP A 121 4.47 20.19 -14.77
C TRP A 121 4.02 21.34 -15.67
N GLN A 122 2.73 21.43 -16.00
CA GLN A 122 2.23 22.53 -16.84
C GLN A 122 2.14 23.84 -16.08
N LEU A 123 1.67 23.83 -14.83
CA LEU A 123 1.51 25.02 -14.00
C LEU A 123 2.86 25.71 -13.75
N TYR A 124 3.91 24.94 -13.43
CA TYR A 124 5.23 25.49 -13.11
C TYR A 124 5.97 26.05 -14.33
N GLN A 125 5.54 25.71 -15.54
CA GLN A 125 6.05 26.32 -16.77
C GLN A 125 5.35 27.64 -17.12
N TRP A 126 4.25 28.01 -16.45
CA TRP A 126 3.57 29.26 -16.72
C TRP A 126 4.34 30.47 -16.19
N PRO A 127 4.29 31.63 -16.87
CA PRO A 127 4.72 32.89 -16.28
C PRO A 127 3.79 33.28 -15.13
N ASP A 128 4.30 34.04 -14.15
CA ASP A 128 3.59 34.36 -12.91
C ASP A 128 2.25 35.08 -13.17
N GLU A 129 2.18 35.94 -14.19
CA GLU A 129 0.97 36.71 -14.52
C GLU A 129 -0.19 35.82 -15.00
N LYS A 130 0.11 34.61 -15.49
CA LYS A 130 -0.90 33.65 -15.94
C LYS A 130 -1.47 32.83 -14.77
N ARG A 131 -0.81 32.79 -13.61
CA ARG A 131 -1.18 31.94 -12.47
C ARG A 131 -2.33 32.55 -11.64
N THR A 132 -3.46 32.83 -12.28
CA THR A 132 -4.70 33.22 -11.59
C THR A 132 -5.47 32.00 -11.12
N PRO A 133 -6.31 32.10 -10.07
CA PRO A 133 -7.15 30.99 -9.61
C PRO A 133 -8.01 30.38 -10.72
N GLU A 134 -8.61 31.21 -11.58
CA GLU A 134 -9.48 30.78 -12.67
C GLU A 134 -8.69 29.98 -13.72
N ALA A 135 -7.48 30.45 -14.06
CA ALA A 135 -6.61 29.75 -14.99
C ALA A 135 -6.14 28.40 -14.42
N MET A 136 -5.78 28.35 -13.13
CA MET A 136 -5.39 27.10 -12.46
C MET A 136 -6.53 26.09 -12.41
N ILE A 137 -7.76 26.53 -12.11
CA ILE A 137 -8.95 25.66 -12.13
C ILE A 137 -9.20 25.14 -13.54
N ALA A 138 -9.11 25.99 -14.57
CA ALA A 138 -9.26 25.58 -15.96
C ALA A 138 -8.21 24.53 -16.35
N LEU A 139 -6.94 24.75 -16.02
CA LEU A 139 -5.87 23.78 -16.26
C LEU A 139 -6.15 22.43 -15.60
N ALA A 140 -6.58 22.44 -14.33
CA ALA A 140 -6.93 21.21 -13.63
C ALA A 140 -8.05 20.44 -14.36
N ARG A 141 -9.11 21.13 -14.80
CA ARG A 141 -10.22 20.49 -15.55
C ARG A 141 -9.80 19.97 -16.92
N ASP A 142 -8.93 20.70 -17.62
CA ASP A 142 -8.41 20.29 -18.91
C ASP A 142 -7.58 19.02 -18.77
N ILE A 143 -6.72 18.94 -17.75
CA ILE A 143 -5.89 17.76 -17.47
C ILE A 143 -6.75 16.56 -17.05
N GLU A 144 -7.72 16.76 -16.16
CA GLU A 144 -8.69 15.72 -15.77
C GLU A 144 -9.38 15.12 -17.00
N THR A 145 -9.89 15.98 -17.88
CA THR A 145 -10.58 15.54 -19.11
C THR A 145 -9.62 14.83 -20.05
N HIS A 146 -8.42 15.37 -20.27
CA HIS A 146 -7.42 14.80 -21.17
C HIS A 146 -6.92 13.42 -20.71
N ILE A 147 -6.61 13.29 -19.41
CA ILE A 147 -6.00 12.08 -18.85
C ILE A 147 -7.02 11.03 -18.50
N LEU A 148 -8.20 11.37 -17.97
CA LEU A 148 -9.22 10.38 -17.59
C LEU A 148 -10.23 10.10 -18.70
N GLY A 149 -10.39 11.02 -19.66
CA GLY A 149 -11.40 10.91 -20.72
C GLY A 149 -12.84 11.13 -20.24
N VAL A 150 -13.03 11.61 -19.01
CA VAL A 150 -14.35 11.91 -18.42
C VAL A 150 -14.41 13.34 -17.94
N THR A 151 -15.58 13.97 -18.04
CA THR A 151 -15.81 15.32 -17.52
C THR A 151 -16.00 15.25 -16.01
N GLY A 152 -15.10 15.89 -15.27
CA GLY A 152 -15.13 15.93 -13.80
C GLY A 152 -14.48 14.69 -13.20
N SER A 153 -13.28 14.88 -12.64
CA SER A 153 -12.61 13.82 -11.88
C SER A 153 -13.38 13.48 -10.61
N PRO A 154 -13.57 12.19 -10.27
CA PRO A 154 -14.23 11.77 -9.03
C PRO A 154 -13.51 12.30 -7.78
N ARG A 155 -12.19 12.52 -7.88
CA ARG A 155 -11.40 13.27 -6.91
C ARG A 155 -10.74 14.44 -7.65
N PRO A 156 -11.29 15.67 -7.56
CA PRO A 156 -10.75 16.84 -8.24
C PRO A 156 -9.26 17.05 -7.93
N THR A 157 -8.47 17.40 -8.94
CA THR A 157 -7.01 17.53 -8.83
C THR A 157 -6.61 18.50 -7.74
N LEU A 158 -7.26 19.67 -7.69
CA LEU A 158 -7.01 20.71 -6.67
C LEU A 158 -7.47 20.33 -5.25
N ALA A 159 -8.20 19.22 -5.08
CA ALA A 159 -8.57 18.69 -3.76
C ALA A 159 -7.55 17.67 -3.23
N ILE A 160 -6.49 17.39 -3.99
CA ILE A 160 -5.43 16.48 -3.56
C ILE A 160 -4.43 17.27 -2.70
N PRO A 161 -4.31 16.95 -1.39
CA PRO A 161 -3.51 17.74 -0.46
C PRO A 161 -2.01 17.73 -0.79
N HIS A 162 -1.54 16.67 -1.48
CA HIS A 162 -0.15 16.49 -1.88
C HIS A 162 0.42 17.64 -2.74
N LEU A 163 -0.44 18.39 -3.42
CA LEU A 163 -0.07 19.61 -4.16
C LEU A 163 0.46 20.72 -3.24
N LEU A 164 0.16 20.67 -1.94
CA LEU A 164 0.45 21.72 -0.97
C LEU A 164 1.49 21.30 0.08
N SER A 165 1.89 20.02 0.12
CA SER A 165 2.91 19.51 1.03
C SER A 165 4.29 19.50 0.38
N MET A 166 5.28 20.00 1.13
CA MET A 166 6.68 20.05 0.69
C MET A 166 7.26 18.67 0.32
N GLU A 167 6.79 17.62 0.99
CA GLU A 167 7.34 16.26 0.87
C GLU A 167 6.89 15.56 -0.42
N SER A 168 5.74 15.95 -0.98
CA SER A 168 5.09 15.24 -2.10
C SER A 168 4.90 16.08 -3.37
N ALA A 169 5.05 17.41 -3.28
CA ALA A 169 4.98 18.29 -4.44
C ALA A 169 6.13 17.96 -5.42
N CYS A 170 5.84 17.92 -6.72
CA CYS A 170 6.78 17.47 -7.78
C CYS A 170 7.26 16.01 -7.68
N SER A 171 6.76 15.22 -6.73
CA SER A 171 7.15 13.81 -6.57
C SER A 171 5.98 12.83 -6.68
N TYR A 172 4.74 13.31 -6.84
CA TYR A 172 3.52 12.49 -6.84
C TYR A 172 3.51 11.33 -7.86
N GLN A 173 4.24 11.47 -8.98
CA GLN A 173 4.47 10.38 -9.94
C GLN A 173 5.10 9.13 -9.31
N GLY A 174 5.75 9.28 -8.15
CA GLY A 174 6.35 8.16 -7.43
C GLY A 174 5.33 7.10 -7.00
N TYR A 175 4.05 7.43 -6.77
CA TYR A 175 3.01 6.42 -6.51
C TYR A 175 2.82 5.48 -7.70
N LEU A 176 2.79 6.03 -8.93
CA LEU A 176 2.65 5.22 -10.13
C LEU A 176 3.91 4.39 -10.39
N LEU A 177 5.09 5.00 -10.19
CA LEU A 177 6.36 4.27 -10.30
C LEU A 177 6.45 3.15 -9.24
N ALA A 178 5.96 3.40 -8.03
CA ALA A 178 5.89 2.42 -6.97
C ALA A 178 4.98 1.25 -7.37
N MET A 179 3.79 1.52 -7.89
CA MET A 179 2.87 0.48 -8.35
C MET A 179 3.46 -0.39 -9.47
N MET A 180 4.21 0.21 -10.41
CA MET A 180 4.95 -0.56 -11.42
C MET A 180 5.96 -1.52 -10.79
N ALA A 181 6.71 -1.05 -9.79
CA ALA A 181 7.67 -1.87 -9.05
C ALA A 181 6.98 -2.93 -8.17
N VAL A 182 5.82 -2.63 -7.59
CA VAL A 182 4.98 -3.60 -6.84
C VAL A 182 4.58 -4.75 -7.74
N GLU A 183 3.98 -4.47 -8.91
CA GLU A 183 3.56 -5.52 -9.84
C GLU A 183 4.73 -6.34 -10.39
N GLN A 184 5.88 -5.70 -10.64
CA GLN A 184 7.10 -6.41 -11.01
C GLN A 184 7.60 -7.32 -9.88
N THR A 185 7.57 -6.85 -8.64
CA THR A 185 7.98 -7.61 -7.45
C THR A 185 7.03 -8.79 -7.19
N ARG A 186 5.72 -8.56 -7.27
CA ARG A 186 4.69 -9.59 -7.15
C ARG A 186 4.88 -10.66 -8.22
N ALA A 187 5.08 -10.27 -9.48
CA ALA A 187 5.31 -11.20 -10.57
C ALA A 187 6.58 -12.05 -10.38
N PHE A 188 7.65 -11.48 -9.82
CA PHE A 188 8.85 -12.22 -9.48
C PHE A 188 8.58 -13.33 -8.46
N PHE A 189 7.95 -13.01 -7.32
CA PHE A 189 7.65 -13.99 -6.29
C PHE A 189 6.61 -15.01 -6.74
N LEU A 190 5.55 -14.59 -7.45
CA LEU A 190 4.56 -15.52 -8.01
C LEU A 190 5.20 -16.49 -9.01
N LYS A 191 6.12 -16.03 -9.86
CA LYS A 191 6.83 -16.91 -10.80
C LYS A 191 7.78 -17.88 -10.08
N ARG A 192 8.49 -17.42 -9.05
CA ARG A 192 9.50 -18.21 -8.36
C ARG A 192 8.89 -19.19 -7.37
N ASP A 193 7.93 -18.74 -6.59
CA ASP A 193 7.41 -19.42 -5.40
C ASP A 193 5.97 -19.91 -5.58
N GLY A 194 5.20 -19.28 -6.47
CA GLY A 194 3.80 -19.64 -6.77
C GLY A 194 2.75 -18.98 -5.87
N TYR A 195 3.16 -18.22 -4.85
CA TYR A 195 2.24 -17.56 -3.90
C TYR A 195 2.92 -16.41 -3.15
N LEU A 196 2.10 -15.51 -2.59
CA LEU A 196 2.54 -14.35 -1.81
C LEU A 196 2.15 -14.46 -0.33
N THR A 197 0.88 -14.77 -0.07
CA THR A 197 0.31 -14.90 1.27
C THR A 197 1.11 -15.87 2.14
N ASP A 198 1.71 -15.33 3.21
CA ASP A 198 2.54 -16.04 4.19
C ASP A 198 3.73 -16.79 3.61
N ASN A 199 4.25 -16.32 2.48
CA ASN A 199 5.47 -16.86 1.90
C ASN A 199 6.70 -16.43 2.73
N PRO A 200 7.38 -17.37 3.43
CA PRO A 200 8.48 -17.03 4.34
C PRO A 200 9.75 -16.55 3.62
N ALA A 201 9.84 -16.72 2.29
CA ALA A 201 10.97 -16.26 1.50
C ALA A 201 10.92 -14.75 1.20
N ILE A 202 9.73 -14.14 1.21
CA ILE A 202 9.55 -12.75 0.79
C ILE A 202 10.26 -11.78 1.75
N GLY A 203 10.00 -11.87 3.05
CA GLY A 203 10.58 -10.98 4.05
C GLY A 203 12.10 -10.93 4.01
N PRO A 204 12.81 -12.08 4.06
CA PRO A 204 14.28 -12.12 3.93
C PRO A 204 14.81 -11.53 2.62
N ASP A 205 14.11 -11.74 1.51
CA ASP A 205 14.52 -11.19 0.21
C ASP A 205 14.33 -9.68 0.13
N LEU A 206 13.18 -9.17 0.57
CA LEU A 206 12.96 -7.72 0.68
C LEU A 206 13.98 -7.09 1.62
N ALA A 207 14.24 -7.70 2.77
CA ALA A 207 15.24 -7.23 3.73
C ALA A 207 16.64 -7.14 3.10
N LYS A 208 17.05 -8.15 2.33
CA LYS A 208 18.36 -8.20 1.69
C LYS A 208 18.48 -7.23 0.51
N HIS A 209 17.49 -7.24 -0.38
CA HIS A 209 17.59 -6.61 -1.69
C HIS A 209 17.00 -5.20 -1.73
N TYR A 210 15.93 -4.96 -0.98
CA TYR A 210 15.27 -3.65 -0.92
C TYR A 210 15.68 -2.87 0.32
N TRP A 211 15.64 -3.43 1.53
CA TRP A 211 15.73 -2.63 2.76
C TRP A 211 17.16 -2.38 3.25
N THR A 212 17.98 -3.43 3.42
CA THR A 212 19.35 -3.33 3.98
C THR A 212 20.22 -2.25 3.31
N PRO A 213 20.19 -2.08 1.97
CA PRO A 213 20.98 -1.03 1.30
C PRO A 213 20.57 0.40 1.66
N GLY A 214 19.30 0.65 2.01
CA GLY A 214 18.75 1.99 2.11
C GLY A 214 19.07 2.85 0.87
N ASN A 215 19.34 4.14 1.07
CA ASN A 215 19.66 5.06 -0.03
C ASN A 215 21.08 4.93 -0.61
N SER A 216 21.80 3.84 -0.33
CA SER A 216 23.14 3.63 -0.90
C SER A 216 23.11 3.17 -2.36
N VAL A 217 21.93 2.79 -2.85
CA VAL A 217 21.68 2.32 -4.21
C VAL A 217 20.41 2.98 -4.77
N SER A 218 20.25 2.98 -6.08
CA SER A 218 19.03 3.52 -6.70
C SER A 218 17.86 2.54 -6.57
N HIS A 219 16.62 3.03 -6.75
CA HIS A 219 15.44 2.18 -6.81
C HIS A 219 15.50 1.13 -7.95
N ASP A 220 16.10 1.49 -9.09
CA ASP A 220 16.30 0.53 -10.19
C ASP A 220 17.32 -0.56 -9.80
N ASP A 221 18.37 -0.21 -9.05
CA ASP A 221 19.36 -1.19 -8.57
C ASP A 221 18.74 -2.17 -7.57
N THR A 222 17.81 -1.73 -6.71
CA THR A 222 17.10 -2.64 -5.79
C THR A 222 16.26 -3.64 -6.59
N LEU A 223 15.51 -3.19 -7.61
CA LEU A 223 14.72 -4.04 -8.51
C LEU A 223 15.59 -5.06 -9.25
N ARG A 224 16.74 -4.64 -9.79
CA ARG A 224 17.70 -5.54 -10.45
C ARG A 224 18.25 -6.57 -9.49
N SER A 225 18.55 -6.15 -8.26
CA SER A 225 19.09 -7.01 -7.22
C SER A 225 18.11 -8.13 -6.85
N LEU A 226 16.81 -7.82 -6.72
CA LEU A 226 15.78 -8.80 -6.38
C LEU A 226 15.35 -9.64 -7.60
N THR A 227 14.95 -8.97 -8.67
CA THR A 227 14.22 -9.61 -9.78
C THR A 227 15.12 -10.07 -10.94
N GLY A 228 16.37 -9.58 -10.97
CA GLY A 228 17.28 -9.76 -12.10
C GLY A 228 16.99 -8.83 -13.28
N GLU A 229 15.95 -7.99 -13.19
CA GLU A 229 15.53 -7.06 -14.24
C GLU A 229 15.47 -5.63 -13.69
N GLY A 230 15.71 -4.64 -14.55
CA GLY A 230 15.45 -3.25 -14.21
C GLY A 230 13.96 -2.93 -14.16
N PHE A 231 13.65 -1.68 -13.86
CA PHE A 231 12.29 -1.17 -13.82
C PHE A 231 11.52 -1.49 -15.11
N ASN A 232 10.43 -2.25 -15.00
CA ASN A 232 9.63 -2.70 -16.14
C ASN A 232 8.13 -2.42 -15.94
N PRO A 233 7.55 -1.42 -16.64
CA PRO A 233 6.14 -1.07 -16.53
C PRO A 233 5.19 -2.10 -17.15
N ALA A 234 5.70 -3.09 -17.89
CA ALA A 234 4.87 -4.10 -18.55
C ALA A 234 4.07 -4.94 -17.56
N TYR A 235 4.59 -5.17 -16.35
CA TYR A 235 3.87 -5.91 -15.31
C TYR A 235 2.59 -5.20 -14.88
N LEU A 236 2.66 -3.90 -14.56
CA LEU A 236 1.47 -3.11 -14.27
C LEU A 236 0.53 -3.05 -15.48
N ALA A 237 1.06 -2.87 -16.69
CA ALA A 237 0.24 -2.83 -17.90
C ALA A 237 -0.53 -4.15 -18.12
N LEU A 238 0.10 -5.31 -17.91
CA LEU A 238 -0.56 -6.61 -17.98
C LEU A 238 -1.66 -6.71 -16.92
N ALA A 239 -1.34 -6.31 -15.70
CA ALA A 239 -2.24 -6.38 -14.56
C ALA A 239 -3.47 -5.47 -14.74
N CYS A 240 -3.29 -4.27 -15.32
CA CYS A 240 -4.39 -3.37 -15.71
C CYS A 240 -5.25 -3.90 -16.88
N ASN A 241 -4.66 -4.66 -17.79
CA ASN A 241 -5.34 -5.17 -19.00
C ASN A 241 -5.96 -6.57 -18.79
N GLN A 242 -5.78 -7.17 -17.62
CA GLN A 242 -6.37 -8.46 -17.30
C GLN A 242 -7.91 -8.36 -17.33
N THR A 243 -8.56 -9.36 -17.91
CA THR A 243 -10.02 -9.45 -17.92
C THR A 243 -10.53 -9.90 -16.55
N ILE A 244 -11.79 -9.57 -16.23
CA ILE A 244 -12.47 -10.06 -15.02
C ILE A 244 -12.37 -11.59 -14.93
N ASP A 245 -12.67 -12.30 -16.02
CA ASP A 245 -12.66 -13.78 -16.03
C ASP A 245 -11.27 -14.35 -15.76
N ALA A 246 -10.22 -13.74 -16.32
CA ALA A 246 -8.84 -14.16 -16.07
C ALA A 246 -8.42 -13.87 -14.62
N ALA A 247 -8.76 -12.69 -14.09
CA ALA A 247 -8.49 -12.34 -12.70
C ALA A 247 -9.23 -13.28 -11.72
N TRP A 248 -10.47 -13.65 -12.04
CA TRP A 248 -11.21 -14.62 -11.26
C TRP A 248 -10.60 -16.03 -11.35
N GLN A 249 -10.15 -16.46 -12.54
CA GLN A 249 -9.48 -17.74 -12.70
C GLN A 249 -8.17 -17.82 -11.86
N ASP A 250 -7.38 -16.74 -11.85
CA ASP A 250 -6.18 -16.65 -11.02
C ASP A 250 -6.53 -16.67 -9.51
N ALA A 251 -7.59 -15.97 -9.11
CA ALA A 251 -8.09 -16.00 -7.74
C ALA A 251 -8.53 -17.41 -7.31
N GLN A 252 -9.27 -18.13 -8.17
CA GLN A 252 -9.64 -19.53 -7.89
C GLN A 252 -8.40 -20.42 -7.73
N HIS A 253 -7.43 -20.28 -8.63
CA HIS A 253 -6.21 -21.07 -8.59
C HIS A 253 -5.40 -20.82 -7.29
N THR A 254 -5.28 -19.56 -6.86
CA THR A 254 -4.58 -19.23 -5.61
C THR A 254 -5.31 -19.76 -4.38
N ILE A 255 -6.64 -19.69 -4.34
CA ILE A 255 -7.47 -20.29 -3.27
C ILE A 255 -7.25 -21.81 -3.20
N GLU A 256 -7.30 -22.49 -4.35
CA GLU A 256 -7.10 -23.95 -4.43
C GLU A 256 -5.71 -24.34 -3.92
N LEU A 257 -4.66 -23.68 -4.40
CA LEU A 257 -3.29 -23.94 -3.93
C LEU A 257 -3.16 -23.67 -2.43
N ALA A 258 -3.70 -22.57 -1.93
CA ALA A 258 -3.64 -22.20 -0.52
C ALA A 258 -4.27 -23.23 0.41
N SER A 259 -5.36 -23.88 -0.03
CA SER A 259 -6.03 -24.94 0.74
C SER A 259 -5.16 -26.18 0.98
N THR A 260 -4.13 -26.38 0.14
CA THR A 260 -3.21 -27.52 0.22
C THR A 260 -1.89 -27.20 0.92
N ARG A 261 -1.59 -25.92 1.16
CA ARG A 261 -0.35 -25.48 1.81
C ARG A 261 -0.47 -25.63 3.32
N GLU A 262 0.59 -26.14 3.95
CA GLU A 262 0.73 -26.10 5.40
C GLU A 262 0.79 -24.64 5.86
N GLN A 263 0.01 -24.34 6.89
CA GLN A 263 -0.10 -22.98 7.42
C GLN A 263 0.78 -22.87 8.65
N PRO A 264 1.83 -22.03 8.63
CA PRO A 264 2.61 -21.79 9.84
C PRO A 264 1.70 -21.18 10.91
N GLU A 265 1.95 -21.54 12.17
CA GLU A 265 1.33 -20.87 13.30
C GLU A 265 1.75 -19.39 13.29
N ALA A 266 0.86 -18.51 13.75
CA ALA A 266 1.16 -17.09 13.90
C ALA A 266 1.89 -16.85 15.24
N ASP A 267 2.98 -17.58 15.49
CA ASP A 267 3.70 -17.64 16.76
C ASP A 267 5.06 -16.91 16.71
N PHE A 268 5.15 -15.85 15.92
CA PHE A 268 6.38 -15.09 15.71
C PHE A 268 6.46 -13.83 16.59
N ASP A 269 7.62 -13.62 17.22
CA ASP A 269 7.93 -12.38 17.95
C ASP A 269 8.32 -11.28 16.95
N LEU A 270 7.44 -10.29 16.79
CA LEU A 270 7.68 -9.12 15.94
C LEU A 270 8.78 -8.20 16.50
N ASN A 271 9.20 -8.38 17.76
CA ASN A 271 10.17 -7.55 18.47
C ASN A 271 9.83 -6.05 18.35
N VAL A 272 8.55 -5.73 18.53
CA VAL A 272 7.97 -4.38 18.41
C VAL A 272 7.05 -4.11 19.59
N HIS A 273 6.98 -2.84 20.00
CA HIS A 273 6.00 -2.37 20.98
C HIS A 273 4.91 -1.56 20.27
N ILE A 274 3.67 -2.06 20.29
CA ILE A 274 2.53 -1.48 19.59
C ILE A 274 1.57 -0.89 20.62
N ARG A 275 1.07 0.31 20.34
CA ARG A 275 0.03 0.97 21.13
C ARG A 275 -1.05 1.51 20.21
N VAL A 276 -2.31 1.24 20.55
CA VAL A 276 -3.46 1.84 19.89
C VAL A 276 -3.97 2.97 20.77
N ILE A 277 -4.07 4.18 20.22
CA ILE A 277 -4.34 5.41 20.99
C ILE A 277 -5.50 6.18 20.35
N ASP A 278 -6.45 6.61 21.18
CA ASP A 278 -7.47 7.61 20.85
C ASP A 278 -7.21 8.91 21.63
N GLY A 279 -6.66 9.90 20.94
CA GLY A 279 -6.25 11.17 21.53
C GLY A 279 -5.17 10.99 22.61
N LYS A 280 -5.58 10.96 23.88
CA LYS A 280 -4.69 10.73 25.04
C LYS A 280 -4.92 9.38 25.72
N ARG A 281 -5.95 8.64 25.31
CA ARG A 281 -6.33 7.37 25.89
C ARG A 281 -5.61 6.25 25.15
N ILE A 282 -4.88 5.41 25.88
CA ILE A 282 -4.40 4.13 25.37
C ILE A 282 -5.59 3.18 25.36
N LEU A 283 -5.93 2.66 24.18
CA LEU A 283 -7.00 1.68 23.99
C LEU A 283 -6.49 0.26 24.19
N ALA A 284 -5.28 -0.01 23.68
CA ALA A 284 -4.59 -1.30 23.80
C ALA A 284 -3.08 -1.09 23.72
N ASP A 285 -2.31 -1.99 24.35
CA ASP A 285 -0.85 -1.92 24.47
C ASP A 285 -0.26 -3.34 24.43
N SER A 286 0.76 -3.59 23.61
CA SER A 286 1.40 -4.92 23.51
C SER A 286 2.38 -5.26 24.63
N ALA A 287 2.48 -4.43 25.68
CA ALA A 287 3.37 -4.68 26.82
C ALA A 287 3.10 -6.03 27.53
N ASP A 288 1.86 -6.50 27.54
CA ASP A 288 1.45 -7.78 28.12
C ASP A 288 1.25 -8.89 27.05
N GLY A 289 1.70 -8.65 25.81
CA GLY A 289 1.61 -9.57 24.68
C GLY A 289 0.58 -9.17 23.62
N ASP A 290 0.79 -9.64 22.39
CA ASP A 290 -0.03 -9.26 21.23
C ASP A 290 -1.48 -9.74 21.36
N ASP A 291 -1.71 -10.93 21.93
CA ASP A 291 -3.06 -11.47 22.19
C ASP A 291 -3.86 -10.57 23.13
N ALA A 292 -3.22 -10.10 24.22
CA ALA A 292 -3.85 -9.21 25.19
C ALA A 292 -4.20 -7.86 24.55
N MET A 293 -3.27 -7.27 23.77
CA MET A 293 -3.52 -6.06 23.02
C MET A 293 -4.69 -6.22 22.03
N CYS A 294 -4.72 -7.31 21.27
CA CYS A 294 -5.78 -7.57 20.30
C CYS A 294 -7.14 -7.71 20.99
N GLN A 295 -7.20 -8.42 22.12
CA GLN A 295 -8.42 -8.58 22.90
C GLN A 295 -8.89 -7.25 23.50
N ASP A 296 -7.99 -6.47 24.10
CA ASP A 296 -8.33 -5.16 24.68
C ASP A 296 -8.90 -4.20 23.62
N PHE A 297 -8.31 -4.21 22.41
CA PHE A 297 -8.82 -3.39 21.30
C PHE A 297 -10.17 -3.90 20.79
N ALA A 298 -10.35 -5.21 20.65
CA ALA A 298 -11.63 -5.81 20.26
C ALA A 298 -12.74 -5.47 21.27
N ASP A 299 -12.47 -5.67 22.57
CA ASP A 299 -13.38 -5.34 23.67
C ASP A 299 -13.78 -3.87 23.65
N PHE A 300 -12.81 -2.97 23.42
CA PHE A 300 -13.10 -1.54 23.28
C PHE A 300 -14.05 -1.27 22.10
N VAL A 301 -13.81 -1.87 20.94
CA VAL A 301 -14.66 -1.70 19.75
C VAL A 301 -16.07 -2.22 20.01
N GLU A 302 -16.22 -3.43 20.54
CA GLU A 302 -17.52 -4.05 20.81
C GLU A 302 -18.35 -3.27 21.85
N GLN A 303 -17.70 -2.77 22.91
CA GLN A 303 -18.38 -2.01 23.96
C GLN A 303 -18.84 -0.62 23.51
N ASN A 304 -18.08 0.04 22.64
CA ASN A 304 -18.32 1.44 22.26
C ASN A 304 -19.05 1.58 20.91
N TYR A 305 -18.98 0.57 20.06
CA TYR A 305 -19.57 0.54 18.72
C TYR A 305 -20.35 -0.77 18.48
N PRO A 306 -21.37 -1.08 19.29
CA PRO A 306 -22.14 -2.31 19.12
C PRO A 306 -22.82 -2.35 17.75
N VAL A 307 -22.72 -3.49 17.08
CA VAL A 307 -23.41 -3.75 15.81
C VAL A 307 -24.92 -3.59 16.06
N ARG A 308 -25.54 -2.64 15.35
CA ARG A 308 -26.99 -2.39 15.42
C ARG A 308 -27.77 -3.32 14.51
#